data_AF-A0A2E7UWW1-F1
#
_entry.id   AF-A0A2E7UWW1-F1
#
_cell.length_a   1.000
_cell.length_b   1.000
_cell.length_c   1.000
_cell.angle_alpha   90.00
_cell.angle_beta   90.00
_cell.angle_gamma   90.00
#
_symmetry.space_group_name_H-M   'P 1'
#
loop_
_entity.id
_entity.type
_entity.pdbx_description
1 polymer ?
#
loop_
_entity_poly.entity_id
_entity_poly.type
_entity_poly.pdbx_seq_one_letter_code
_entity_poly.pdbx_strand_id
1 'polypeptide(L)'
;MNRSKGLLPDRWFDDVDPRGDIEAIRSALATRMDAGVPSTAVVRALAERDRVVVAELLIGPRAGQGSTWTALALDLVDVLEHTLAPGPLYRRMADLAGGRALDVLTVAVQRHPDAVWLVPLSSRVEGAEMGWTHLNAVLDRASFLETCQAYAAGGARRGLLRVAVSARRVEPLVALASQADERALVLATCHLFRSESPPPVAAWLAAIWGPDPTRILVGALALLHARAPERVPILLEQSARWPQVAMAARGLVAGRTSGDAG
;
A
#
# COMPACT_ATOMS: atom_id res chain seq x y z
N MET A 1 34.53 -1.17 35.16
CA MET A 1 35.43 -1.69 34.10
C MET A 1 35.20 -0.88 32.83
N ASN A 2 36.17 -0.06 32.42
CA ASN A 2 36.12 0.70 31.16
C ASN A 2 36.35 -0.27 30.00
N ARG A 3 35.28 -0.71 29.31
CA ARG A 3 35.40 -1.48 28.08
C ARG A 3 35.81 -0.54 26.94
N SER A 4 36.89 -0.90 26.24
CA SER A 4 37.42 -0.16 25.11
C SER A 4 36.36 0.04 24.03
N LYS A 5 36.39 1.20 23.34
CA LYS A 5 35.61 1.50 22.13
C LYS A 5 36.08 0.68 20.91
N GLY A 6 36.28 -0.63 21.10
CA GLY A 6 36.67 -1.56 20.04
C GLY A 6 35.49 -2.44 19.64
N LEU A 7 35.51 -2.92 18.40
CA LEU A 7 34.57 -3.96 17.94
C LEU A 7 34.73 -5.20 18.80
N LEU A 8 33.65 -5.61 19.49
CA LEU A 8 33.66 -6.84 20.27
C LEU A 8 33.56 -8.06 19.34
N PRO A 9 34.33 -9.13 19.62
CA PRO A 9 34.32 -10.35 18.82
C PRO A 9 33.02 -11.14 19.04
N ASP A 10 32.63 -11.99 18.08
CA ASP A 10 31.38 -12.76 18.12
C ASP A 10 31.24 -13.59 19.40
N ARG A 11 32.34 -14.25 19.83
CA ARG A 11 32.41 -15.02 21.09
C ARG A 11 31.93 -14.25 22.33
N TRP A 12 32.06 -12.92 22.34
CA TRP A 12 31.57 -12.13 23.47
C TRP A 12 30.05 -12.22 23.60
N PHE A 13 29.32 -12.28 22.48
CA PHE A 13 27.87 -12.42 22.48
C PHE A 13 27.40 -13.82 22.92
N ASP A 14 28.26 -14.83 22.83
CA ASP A 14 27.98 -16.18 23.33
C ASP A 14 28.04 -16.22 24.87
N ASP A 15 28.92 -15.43 25.47
CA ASP A 15 29.20 -15.45 26.92
C ASP A 15 28.35 -14.46 27.75
N VAL A 16 27.81 -13.40 27.14
CA VAL A 16 26.99 -12.38 27.87
C VAL A 16 25.67 -12.95 28.38
N ASP A 17 25.18 -12.43 29.51
CA ASP A 17 23.80 -12.67 29.95
C ASP A 17 22.84 -11.75 29.18
N PRO A 18 21.95 -12.28 28.31
CA PRO A 18 21.07 -11.46 27.49
C PRO A 18 20.22 -10.47 28.30
N ARG A 19 19.74 -10.88 29.49
CA ARG A 19 18.86 -10.05 30.32
C ARG A 19 19.63 -9.02 31.12
N GLY A 20 20.72 -9.43 31.78
CA GLY A 20 21.56 -8.56 32.58
C GLY A 20 22.33 -7.52 31.78
N ASP A 21 22.70 -7.84 30.53
CA ASP A 21 23.62 -7.03 29.72
C ASP A 21 22.98 -6.37 28.49
N ILE A 22 21.65 -6.23 28.42
CA ILE A 22 20.95 -5.74 27.22
C ILE A 22 21.48 -4.42 26.67
N GLU A 23 21.87 -3.48 27.54
CA GLU A 23 22.43 -2.19 27.14
C GLU A 23 23.86 -2.32 26.59
N ALA A 24 24.65 -3.23 27.14
CA ALA A 24 25.98 -3.53 26.62
C ALA A 24 25.87 -4.20 25.24
N ILE A 25 24.92 -5.13 25.07
CA ILE A 25 24.62 -5.78 23.79
C ILE A 25 24.18 -4.74 22.75
N ARG A 26 23.26 -3.84 23.11
CA ARG A 26 22.79 -2.75 22.24
C ARG A 26 23.95 -1.87 21.77
N SER A 27 24.81 -1.43 22.68
CA SER A 27 25.99 -0.61 22.35
C SER A 27 27.00 -1.34 21.46
N ALA A 28 27.21 -2.63 21.71
CA ALA A 28 28.13 -3.44 20.92
C ALA A 28 27.61 -3.65 19.49
N LEU A 29 26.32 -3.94 19.33
CA LEU A 29 25.69 -4.07 18.02
C LEU A 29 25.67 -2.76 17.25
N ALA A 30 25.38 -1.63 17.90
CA ALA A 30 25.47 -0.31 17.28
C ALA A 30 26.88 -0.08 16.70
N THR A 31 27.92 -0.34 17.51
CA THR A 31 29.32 -0.19 17.09
C THR A 31 29.66 -1.09 15.89
N ARG A 32 29.18 -2.34 15.89
CA ARG A 32 29.38 -3.28 14.76
C ARG A 32 28.69 -2.82 13.49
N MET A 33 27.45 -2.39 13.59
CA MET A 33 26.68 -1.90 12.45
C MET A 33 27.25 -0.61 11.88
N ASP A 34 27.72 0.31 12.73
CA ASP A 34 28.40 1.54 12.31
C ASP A 34 29.72 1.23 11.57
N ALA A 35 30.38 0.12 11.93
CA ALA A 35 31.56 -0.39 11.23
C ALA A 35 31.25 -1.27 10.00
N GLY A 36 29.97 -1.45 9.63
CA GLY A 36 29.56 -2.28 8.50
C GLY A 36 29.74 -3.79 8.71
N VAL A 37 29.91 -4.25 9.95
CA VAL A 37 30.07 -5.66 10.28
C VAL A 37 28.70 -6.33 10.36
N PRO A 38 28.45 -7.41 9.58
CA PRO A 38 27.20 -8.16 9.65
C PRO A 38 26.91 -8.64 11.07
N SER A 39 25.66 -8.46 11.51
CA SER A 39 25.23 -8.77 12.88
C SER A 39 24.10 -9.80 12.94
N THR A 40 23.56 -10.24 11.80
CA THR A 40 22.41 -11.16 11.72
C THR A 40 22.68 -12.49 12.41
N ALA A 41 23.85 -13.11 12.18
CA ALA A 41 24.21 -14.40 12.79
C ALA A 41 24.31 -14.31 14.32
N VAL A 42 24.97 -13.26 14.82
CA VAL A 42 25.12 -12.98 16.26
C VAL A 42 23.76 -12.79 16.92
N VAL A 43 22.87 -12.00 16.31
CA VAL A 43 21.54 -11.75 16.90
C VAL A 43 20.64 -12.98 16.81
N ARG A 44 20.80 -13.83 15.78
CA ARG A 44 20.10 -15.13 15.71
C ARG A 44 20.56 -16.08 16.82
N ALA A 45 21.86 -16.15 17.10
CA ALA A 45 22.38 -16.93 18.23
C ALA A 45 21.85 -16.40 19.59
N LEU A 46 21.76 -15.07 19.76
CA LEU A 46 21.13 -14.48 20.94
C LEU A 46 19.63 -14.85 21.04
N ALA A 47 18.91 -14.90 19.92
CA ALA A 47 17.50 -15.27 19.91
C ALA A 47 17.26 -16.74 20.29
N GLU A 48 18.20 -17.64 19.99
CA GLU A 48 18.13 -19.03 20.44
C GLU A 48 18.23 -19.14 21.97
N ARG A 49 18.94 -18.20 22.61
CA ARG A 49 19.11 -18.13 24.06
C ARG A 49 17.95 -17.40 24.74
N ASP A 50 17.54 -16.24 24.23
CA ASP A 50 16.39 -15.48 24.72
C ASP A 50 15.75 -14.60 23.62
N ARG A 51 14.61 -15.06 23.09
CA ARG A 51 13.84 -14.35 22.05
C ARG A 51 13.22 -13.04 22.55
N VAL A 52 12.87 -12.97 23.84
CA VAL A 52 12.23 -11.78 24.43
C VAL A 52 13.24 -10.64 24.50
N VAL A 53 14.49 -10.95 24.85
CA VAL A 53 15.57 -9.96 24.83
C VAL A 53 15.82 -9.44 23.43
N VAL A 54 15.82 -10.30 22.41
CA VAL A 54 15.98 -9.85 21.00
C VAL A 54 14.81 -8.98 20.56
N ALA A 55 13.58 -9.31 20.96
CA ALA A 55 12.42 -8.46 20.70
C ALA A 55 12.55 -7.08 21.38
N GLU A 56 12.96 -7.02 22.65
CA GLU A 56 13.21 -5.76 23.36
C GLU A 56 14.36 -4.95 22.75
N LEU A 57 15.40 -5.63 22.28
CA LEU A 57 16.55 -5.01 21.65
C LEU A 57 16.17 -4.33 20.32
N LEU A 58 15.41 -5.03 19.46
CA LEU A 58 15.11 -4.60 18.09
C LEU A 58 13.83 -3.75 17.98
N ILE A 59 12.84 -3.98 18.85
CA ILE A 59 11.49 -3.41 18.74
C ILE A 59 11.09 -2.60 19.98
N GLY A 60 11.79 -2.78 21.10
CA GLY A 60 11.48 -2.15 22.38
C GLY A 60 11.55 -0.61 22.40
N PRO A 61 11.24 0.04 23.53
CA PRO A 61 11.23 1.49 23.67
C PRO A 61 12.57 2.15 23.33
N ARG A 62 13.68 1.46 23.62
CA ARG A 62 15.06 1.94 23.40
C ARG A 62 15.73 1.33 22.17
N ALA A 63 14.96 0.68 21.30
CA ALA A 63 15.44 0.09 20.06
C ALA A 63 16.24 1.08 19.21
N GLY A 64 17.27 0.57 18.53
CA GLY A 64 18.00 1.37 17.55
C GLY A 64 17.10 1.78 16.40
N GLN A 65 17.37 2.95 15.83
CA GLN A 65 16.58 3.54 14.75
C GLN A 65 17.37 3.56 13.44
N GLY A 66 16.63 3.65 12.33
CA GLY A 66 17.20 3.85 11.00
C GLY A 66 17.43 2.57 10.21
N SER A 67 18.04 2.76 9.04
CA SER A 67 18.07 1.77 7.96
C SER A 67 18.72 0.44 8.33
N THR A 68 19.84 0.47 9.05
CA THR A 68 20.61 -0.74 9.37
C THR A 68 19.92 -1.59 10.43
N TRP A 69 19.39 -0.96 11.48
CA TRP A 69 18.60 -1.63 12.51
C TRP A 69 17.32 -2.25 11.92
N THR A 70 16.68 -1.54 10.99
CA THR A 70 15.47 -2.04 10.31
C THR A 70 15.78 -3.24 9.44
N ALA A 71 16.87 -3.20 8.67
CA ALA A 71 17.30 -4.35 7.86
C ALA A 71 17.55 -5.57 8.74
N LEU A 72 18.27 -5.39 9.86
CA LEU A 72 18.49 -6.45 10.84
C LEU A 72 17.18 -7.00 11.42
N ALA A 73 16.23 -6.13 11.80
CA ALA A 73 14.93 -6.55 12.30
C ALA A 73 14.12 -7.32 11.24
N LEU A 74 14.18 -6.92 9.98
CA LEU A 74 13.53 -7.62 8.87
C LEU A 74 14.17 -9.00 8.59
N ASP A 75 15.50 -9.12 8.68
CA ASP A 75 16.22 -10.41 8.57
C ASP A 75 15.86 -11.42 9.68
N LEU A 76 15.31 -10.92 10.79
CA LEU A 76 14.92 -11.68 11.98
C LEU A 76 13.40 -11.65 12.21
N VAL A 77 12.62 -11.27 11.19
CA VAL A 77 11.17 -11.09 11.33
C VAL A 77 10.47 -12.39 11.74
N ASP A 78 10.98 -13.54 11.29
CA ASP A 78 10.53 -14.86 11.70
C ASP A 78 10.62 -15.01 13.23
N VAL A 79 11.77 -14.70 13.81
CA VAL A 79 11.99 -14.77 15.26
C VAL A 79 11.07 -13.81 16.01
N LEU A 80 10.93 -12.58 15.50
CA LEU A 80 10.13 -11.54 16.14
C LEU A 80 8.63 -11.89 16.15
N GLU A 81 8.09 -12.45 15.06
CA GLU A 81 6.69 -12.88 14.98
C GLU A 81 6.34 -14.04 15.90
N HIS A 82 7.32 -14.89 16.26
CA HIS A 82 7.10 -15.93 17.27
C HIS A 82 6.95 -15.36 18.69
N THR A 83 7.35 -14.11 18.90
CA THR A 83 7.39 -13.47 20.23
C THR A 83 6.34 -12.37 20.36
N LEU A 84 6.03 -11.68 19.26
CA LEU A 84 5.17 -10.50 19.23
C LEU A 84 4.05 -10.67 18.21
N ALA A 85 2.89 -10.09 18.49
CA ALA A 85 1.79 -10.03 17.52
C ALA A 85 2.21 -9.22 16.27
N PRO A 86 1.96 -9.71 15.04
CA PRO A 86 2.41 -9.07 13.81
C PRO A 86 2.01 -7.60 13.66
N GLY A 87 0.74 -7.25 13.91
CA GLY A 87 0.25 -5.88 13.72
C GLY A 87 1.05 -4.82 14.52
N PRO A 88 1.13 -4.94 15.86
CA PRO A 88 1.98 -4.06 16.68
C PRO A 88 3.47 -4.11 16.30
N LEU A 89 4.00 -5.28 15.95
CA LEU A 89 5.39 -5.47 15.53
C LEU A 89 5.71 -4.64 14.28
N TYR A 90 4.99 -4.82 13.17
CA TYR A 90 5.23 -4.09 11.92
C TYR A 90 4.99 -2.59 12.07
N ARG A 91 3.98 -2.21 12.86
CA ARG A 91 3.73 -0.81 13.18
C ARG A 91 4.94 -0.18 13.86
N ARG A 92 5.49 -0.84 14.88
CA ARG A 92 6.66 -0.36 15.61
C ARG A 92 7.91 -0.36 14.74
N MET A 93 8.13 -1.38 13.91
CA MET A 93 9.23 -1.39 12.94
C MET A 93 9.13 -0.21 11.97
N ALA A 94 7.95 0.09 11.44
CA ALA A 94 7.75 1.24 10.54
C ALA A 94 8.05 2.57 11.25
N ASP A 95 7.67 2.71 12.53
CA ASP A 95 7.98 3.90 13.33
C ASP A 95 9.50 4.08 13.56
N LEU A 96 10.26 2.99 13.64
CA LEU A 96 11.72 2.99 13.82
C LEU A 96 12.49 3.09 12.50
N ALA A 97 11.83 2.86 11.37
CA ALA A 97 12.50 2.58 10.09
C ALA A 97 13.12 3.77 9.39
N GLY A 98 12.71 5.00 9.74
CA GLY A 98 13.09 6.19 8.99
C GLY A 98 12.76 6.01 7.50
N GLY A 99 13.76 6.16 6.62
CA GLY A 99 13.59 6.04 5.17
C GLY A 99 13.22 4.64 4.64
N ARG A 100 13.19 3.60 5.50
CA ARG A 100 12.89 2.20 5.10
C ARG A 100 11.50 1.72 5.47
N ALA A 101 10.59 2.62 5.87
CA ALA A 101 9.23 2.23 6.27
C ALA A 101 8.46 1.47 5.16
N LEU A 102 8.74 1.74 3.89
CA LEU A 102 8.16 1.03 2.76
C LEU A 102 8.61 -0.44 2.66
N ASP A 103 9.87 -0.74 3.02
CA ASP A 103 10.37 -2.11 3.05
C ASP A 103 9.64 -2.92 4.13
N VAL A 104 9.39 -2.29 5.28
CA VAL A 104 8.60 -2.88 6.38
C VAL A 104 7.19 -3.22 5.91
N LEU A 105 6.50 -2.28 5.23
CA LEU A 105 5.18 -2.52 4.67
C LEU A 105 5.21 -3.65 3.63
N THR A 106 6.21 -3.67 2.76
CA THR A 106 6.34 -4.70 1.70
C THR A 106 6.47 -6.09 2.32
N VAL A 107 7.32 -6.26 3.32
CA VAL A 107 7.48 -7.53 4.04
C VAL A 107 6.20 -7.90 4.79
N ALA A 108 5.54 -6.93 5.44
CA ALA A 108 4.27 -7.16 6.15
C ALA A 108 3.19 -7.69 5.21
N VAL A 109 3.05 -7.08 4.02
CA VAL A 109 2.07 -7.48 3.00
C VAL A 109 2.39 -8.87 2.45
N GLN A 110 3.66 -9.20 2.20
CA GLN A 110 4.04 -10.53 1.70
C GLN A 110 3.71 -11.64 2.69
N ARG A 111 3.88 -11.37 3.99
CA ARG A 111 3.71 -12.37 5.05
C ARG A 111 2.26 -12.47 5.55
N HIS A 112 1.53 -11.35 5.58
CA HIS A 112 0.16 -11.27 6.10
C HIS A 112 -0.83 -10.60 5.12
N PRO A 113 -0.89 -11.05 3.85
CA PRO A 113 -1.60 -10.37 2.76
C PRO A 113 -3.12 -10.21 2.94
N ASP A 114 -3.75 -10.96 3.85
CA ASP A 114 -5.19 -10.86 4.11
C ASP A 114 -5.48 -10.18 5.46
N ALA A 115 -4.47 -9.58 6.10
CA ALA A 115 -4.62 -9.02 7.42
C ALA A 115 -5.18 -7.59 7.40
N VAL A 116 -6.29 -7.39 8.11
CA VAL A 116 -6.99 -6.08 8.21
C VAL A 116 -6.10 -4.98 8.82
N TRP A 117 -5.16 -5.33 9.71
CA TRP A 117 -4.25 -4.36 10.33
C TRP A 117 -3.26 -3.73 9.34
N LEU A 118 -3.16 -4.23 8.10
CA LEU A 118 -2.35 -3.62 7.04
C LEU A 118 -2.90 -2.27 6.58
N VAL A 119 -4.21 -2.02 6.68
CA VAL A 119 -4.81 -0.72 6.30
C VAL A 119 -4.21 0.44 7.11
N PRO A 120 -4.25 0.43 8.46
CA PRO A 120 -3.63 1.50 9.25
C PRO A 120 -2.09 1.54 9.14
N LEU A 121 -1.41 0.42 8.85
CA LEU A 121 0.04 0.43 8.58
C LEU A 121 0.35 1.14 7.26
N SER A 122 -0.37 0.78 6.20
CA SER A 122 -0.26 1.39 4.89
C SER A 122 -0.60 2.89 4.92
N SER A 123 -1.62 3.30 5.69
CA SER A 123 -1.91 4.71 5.96
C SER A 123 -0.70 5.47 6.48
N ARG A 124 0.01 4.87 7.45
CA ARG A 124 1.17 5.47 8.09
C ARG A 124 2.37 5.58 7.16
N VAL A 125 2.61 4.55 6.36
CA VAL A 125 3.80 4.45 5.51
C VAL A 125 3.63 5.21 4.19
N GLU A 126 2.46 5.12 3.57
CA GLU A 126 2.20 5.65 2.22
C GLU A 126 1.42 6.97 2.24
N GLY A 127 0.81 7.33 3.37
CA GLY A 127 0.05 8.57 3.54
C GLY A 127 -1.11 8.66 2.56
N ALA A 128 -1.08 9.66 1.68
CA ALA A 128 -2.13 9.88 0.68
C ALA A 128 -2.24 8.73 -0.34
N GLU A 129 -1.14 7.99 -0.57
CA GLU A 129 -1.09 6.87 -1.51
C GLU A 129 -1.42 5.53 -0.83
N MET A 130 -2.00 5.57 0.38
CA MET A 130 -2.44 4.41 1.14
C MET A 130 -3.14 3.36 0.26
N GLY A 131 -2.72 2.12 0.41
CA GLY A 131 -3.25 0.95 -0.28
C GLY A 131 -2.48 0.58 -1.52
N TRP A 132 -1.56 1.42 -2.00
CA TRP A 132 -0.80 1.16 -3.21
C TRP A 132 -0.03 -0.17 -3.14
N THR A 133 0.84 -0.34 -2.14
CA THR A 133 1.69 -1.54 -2.01
C THR A 133 0.85 -2.79 -1.78
N HIS A 134 -0.11 -2.71 -0.87
CA HIS A 134 -0.93 -3.85 -0.47
C HIS A 134 -1.85 -4.31 -1.61
N LEU A 135 -2.61 -3.39 -2.22
CA LEU A 135 -3.56 -3.74 -3.27
C LEU A 135 -2.87 -4.28 -4.53
N ASN A 136 -1.69 -3.77 -4.90
CA ASN A 136 -0.93 -4.33 -6.03
C ASN A 136 -0.41 -5.74 -5.73
N ALA A 137 -0.09 -6.05 -4.47
CA ALA A 137 0.38 -7.38 -4.09
C ALA A 137 -0.74 -8.44 -4.06
N VAL A 138 -2.00 -8.01 -3.94
CA VAL A 138 -3.16 -8.91 -3.80
C VAL A 138 -4.11 -8.90 -5.01
N LEU A 139 -3.69 -8.35 -6.16
CA LEU A 139 -4.52 -8.21 -7.38
C LEU A 139 -5.18 -9.50 -7.85
N ASP A 140 -4.45 -10.62 -7.73
CA ASP A 140 -4.89 -11.92 -8.23
C ASP A 140 -5.46 -12.82 -7.13
N ARG A 141 -5.69 -12.27 -5.94
CA ARG A 141 -6.29 -13.00 -4.81
C ARG A 141 -7.80 -12.84 -4.79
N ALA A 142 -8.48 -13.87 -4.30
CA ALA A 142 -9.92 -13.84 -4.09
C ALA A 142 -10.37 -12.73 -3.11
N SER A 143 -9.50 -12.35 -2.16
CA SER A 143 -9.73 -11.28 -1.19
C SER A 143 -9.64 -9.87 -1.76
N PHE A 144 -9.23 -9.68 -3.02
CA PHE A 144 -8.91 -8.36 -3.58
C PHE A 144 -10.04 -7.32 -3.42
N LEU A 145 -11.29 -7.70 -3.72
CA LEU A 145 -12.44 -6.81 -3.59
C LEU A 145 -12.68 -6.39 -2.13
N GLU A 146 -12.61 -7.33 -1.19
CA GLU A 146 -12.75 -7.07 0.24
C GLU A 146 -11.63 -6.15 0.73
N THR A 147 -10.39 -6.37 0.28
CA THR A 147 -9.25 -5.49 0.59
C THR A 147 -9.47 -4.08 0.03
N CYS A 148 -9.97 -3.92 -1.20
CA CYS A 148 -10.35 -2.61 -1.74
C CYS A 148 -11.40 -1.91 -0.87
N GLN A 149 -12.42 -2.65 -0.40
CA GLN A 149 -13.46 -2.10 0.47
C GLN A 149 -12.90 -1.66 1.84
N ALA A 150 -12.00 -2.44 2.44
CA ALA A 150 -11.32 -2.07 3.68
C ALA A 150 -10.53 -0.76 3.53
N TYR A 151 -9.84 -0.59 2.40
CA TYR A 151 -9.14 0.66 2.07
C TYR A 151 -10.08 1.83 1.82
N ALA A 152 -11.24 1.61 1.18
CA ALA A 152 -12.25 2.64 0.98
C ALA A 152 -12.82 3.12 2.33
N ALA A 153 -13.15 2.19 3.23
CA ALA A 153 -13.58 2.49 4.59
C ALA A 153 -12.50 3.24 5.39
N GLY A 154 -11.21 2.97 5.11
CA GLY A 154 -10.08 3.71 5.66
C GLY A 154 -9.83 5.08 5.02
N GLY A 155 -10.56 5.48 3.97
CA GLY A 155 -10.40 6.77 3.30
C GLY A 155 -9.30 6.82 2.23
N ALA A 156 -8.85 5.67 1.70
CA ALA A 156 -7.79 5.58 0.68
C ALA A 156 -8.21 5.99 -0.75
N ARG A 157 -8.90 7.14 -0.90
CA ARG A 157 -9.42 7.59 -2.21
C ARG A 157 -8.34 7.64 -3.29
N ARG A 158 -7.20 8.28 -3.01
CA ARG A 158 -6.12 8.48 -3.99
C ARG A 158 -5.42 7.17 -4.34
N GLY A 159 -5.09 6.35 -3.35
CA GLY A 159 -4.51 5.03 -3.57
C GLY A 159 -5.42 4.10 -4.37
N LEU A 160 -6.72 4.04 -4.05
CA LEU A 160 -7.70 3.26 -4.82
C LEU A 160 -7.82 3.75 -6.27
N LEU A 161 -7.89 5.06 -6.49
CA LEU A 161 -7.88 5.62 -7.84
C LEU A 161 -6.61 5.22 -8.59
N ARG A 162 -5.44 5.34 -7.95
CA ARG A 162 -4.17 4.98 -8.57
C ARG A 162 -4.13 3.49 -8.95
N VAL A 163 -4.60 2.60 -8.09
CA VAL A 163 -4.68 1.15 -8.37
C VAL A 163 -5.69 0.86 -9.48
N ALA A 164 -6.85 1.53 -9.48
CA ALA A 164 -7.84 1.39 -10.56
C ALA A 164 -7.22 1.72 -11.93
N VAL A 165 -6.44 2.80 -11.97
CA VAL A 165 -5.77 3.28 -13.19
C VAL A 165 -4.64 2.35 -13.61
N SER A 166 -3.78 1.91 -12.66
CA SER A 166 -2.61 1.09 -12.97
C SER A 166 -2.98 -0.35 -13.32
N ALA A 167 -3.83 -0.98 -12.52
CA ALA A 167 -4.21 -2.38 -12.68
C ALA A 167 -5.34 -2.57 -13.70
N ARG A 168 -6.05 -1.50 -14.05
CA ARG A 168 -7.23 -1.53 -14.95
C ARG A 168 -8.31 -2.50 -14.47
N ARG A 169 -8.48 -2.59 -13.15
CA ARG A 169 -9.45 -3.46 -12.47
C ARG A 169 -10.68 -2.67 -12.04
N VAL A 170 -11.82 -3.35 -11.93
CA VAL A 170 -13.11 -2.73 -11.60
C VAL A 170 -13.36 -2.69 -10.09
N GLU A 171 -12.74 -3.60 -9.34
CA GLU A 171 -12.91 -3.76 -7.91
C GLU A 171 -12.56 -2.49 -7.11
N PRO A 172 -11.49 -1.73 -7.42
CA PRO A 172 -11.24 -0.44 -6.76
C PRO A 172 -12.32 0.61 -7.04
N LEU A 173 -12.95 0.58 -8.23
CA LEU A 173 -14.10 1.46 -8.54
C LEU A 173 -15.33 1.08 -7.73
N VAL A 174 -15.59 -0.23 -7.57
CA VAL A 174 -16.67 -0.73 -6.71
C VAL A 174 -16.51 -0.21 -5.29
N ALA A 175 -15.29 -0.26 -4.77
CA ALA A 175 -14.98 0.28 -3.45
C ALA A 175 -15.16 1.81 -3.37
N LEU A 176 -14.75 2.57 -4.38
CA LEU A 176 -14.99 4.03 -4.45
C LEU A 176 -16.47 4.39 -4.55
N ALA A 177 -17.27 3.59 -5.27
CA ALA A 177 -18.70 3.79 -5.41
C ALA A 177 -19.44 3.68 -4.07
N SER A 178 -19.01 2.75 -3.22
CA SER A 178 -19.56 2.60 -1.87
C SER A 178 -19.43 3.87 -1.00
N GLN A 179 -18.50 4.76 -1.34
CA GLN A 179 -18.23 6.02 -0.62
C GLN A 179 -18.92 7.24 -1.26
N ALA A 180 -19.77 7.04 -2.27
CA ALA A 180 -20.45 8.10 -3.00
C ALA A 180 -19.51 9.15 -3.67
N ASP A 181 -18.28 8.78 -4.02
CA ASP A 181 -17.29 9.72 -4.59
C ASP A 181 -17.39 9.85 -6.11
N GLU A 182 -18.36 10.64 -6.57
CA GLU A 182 -18.65 10.84 -8.00
C GLU A 182 -17.41 11.28 -8.81
N ARG A 183 -16.60 12.20 -8.26
CA ARG A 183 -15.41 12.71 -8.96
C ARG A 183 -14.34 11.64 -9.15
N ALA A 184 -14.11 10.80 -8.13
CA ALA A 184 -13.16 9.70 -8.26
C ALA A 184 -13.64 8.66 -9.28
N LEU A 185 -14.95 8.37 -9.28
CA LEU A 185 -15.56 7.44 -10.24
C LEU A 185 -15.45 7.94 -11.68
N VAL A 186 -15.70 9.23 -11.94
CA VAL A 186 -15.53 9.84 -13.26
C VAL A 186 -14.11 9.66 -13.79
N LEU A 187 -13.10 9.97 -12.96
CA LEU A 187 -11.70 9.85 -13.34
C LEU A 187 -11.30 8.39 -13.60
N ALA A 188 -11.62 7.49 -12.67
CA ALA A 188 -11.31 6.08 -12.80
C ALA A 188 -12.02 5.45 -14.03
N THR A 189 -13.28 5.81 -14.28
CA THR A 189 -14.04 5.38 -15.47
C THR A 189 -13.33 5.82 -16.75
N CYS A 190 -12.98 7.11 -16.87
CA CYS A 190 -12.25 7.63 -18.02
C CYS A 190 -10.94 6.85 -18.26
N HIS A 191 -10.18 6.54 -17.20
CA HIS A 191 -8.96 5.77 -17.34
C HIS A 191 -9.16 4.32 -17.77
N LEU A 192 -10.20 3.62 -17.29
CA LEU A 192 -10.50 2.26 -17.75
C LEU A 192 -10.83 2.24 -19.25
N PHE A 193 -11.56 3.24 -19.75
CA PHE A 193 -11.87 3.35 -21.18
C PHE A 193 -10.66 3.67 -22.07
N ARG A 194 -9.53 4.11 -21.50
CA ARG A 194 -8.27 4.30 -22.25
C ARG A 194 -7.49 2.99 -22.47
N SER A 195 -7.91 1.88 -21.87
CA SER A 195 -7.32 0.57 -22.13
C SER A 195 -7.68 0.06 -23.53
N GLU A 196 -6.86 -0.85 -24.08
CA GLU A 196 -7.09 -1.41 -25.42
C GLU A 196 -8.43 -2.14 -25.52
N SER A 197 -8.76 -2.93 -24.48
CA SER A 197 -10.03 -3.64 -24.32
C SER A 197 -10.65 -3.25 -22.98
N PRO A 198 -11.47 -2.19 -22.93
CA PRO A 198 -12.06 -1.74 -21.68
C PRO A 198 -13.09 -2.73 -21.15
N PRO A 199 -13.12 -2.98 -19.83
CA PRO A 199 -14.14 -3.83 -19.22
C PRO A 199 -15.54 -3.20 -19.41
N PRO A 200 -16.64 -3.94 -19.12
CA PRO A 200 -18.01 -3.43 -19.23
C PRO A 200 -18.36 -2.44 -18.09
N VAL A 201 -17.64 -1.32 -18.01
CA VAL A 201 -17.68 -0.35 -16.91
C VAL A 201 -19.07 0.21 -16.67
N ALA A 202 -19.85 0.48 -17.72
CA ALA A 202 -21.18 1.07 -17.58
C ALA A 202 -22.17 0.11 -16.88
N ALA A 203 -22.11 -1.19 -17.21
CA ALA A 203 -22.91 -2.21 -16.53
C ALA A 203 -22.51 -2.38 -15.06
N TRP A 204 -21.20 -2.34 -14.78
CA TRP A 204 -20.68 -2.37 -13.42
C TRP A 204 -21.13 -1.18 -12.61
N LEU A 205 -21.00 0.04 -13.14
CA LEU A 205 -21.49 1.27 -12.49
C LEU A 205 -22.99 1.16 -12.17
N ALA A 206 -23.79 0.66 -13.10
CA ALA A 206 -25.22 0.48 -12.87
C ALA A 206 -25.53 -0.51 -11.72
N ALA A 207 -24.71 -1.56 -11.58
CA ALA A 207 -24.88 -2.56 -10.53
C ALA A 207 -24.48 -2.02 -9.14
N ILE A 208 -23.43 -1.18 -9.06
CA ILE A 208 -22.84 -0.73 -7.79
C ILE A 208 -23.36 0.64 -7.32
N TRP A 209 -23.65 1.56 -8.24
CA TRP A 209 -24.09 2.93 -7.94
C TRP A 209 -25.62 3.04 -7.91
N GLY A 210 -26.28 2.16 -8.65
CA GLY A 210 -27.72 2.19 -8.88
C GLY A 210 -28.06 2.27 -10.37
N PRO A 211 -29.35 2.08 -10.72
CA PRO A 211 -29.79 1.86 -12.10
C PRO A 211 -29.51 3.02 -13.06
N ASP A 212 -29.21 4.21 -12.52
CA ASP A 212 -28.86 5.41 -13.28
C ASP A 212 -27.44 5.93 -12.95
N PRO A 213 -26.39 5.42 -13.62
CA PRO A 213 -25.03 5.95 -13.52
C PRO A 213 -24.77 7.17 -14.43
N THR A 214 -25.80 7.80 -14.99
CA THR A 214 -25.67 8.83 -16.05
C THR A 214 -24.69 9.95 -15.68
N ARG A 215 -24.72 10.46 -14.45
CA ARG A 215 -23.82 11.57 -14.03
C ARG A 215 -22.34 11.21 -14.18
N ILE A 216 -21.98 9.98 -13.79
CA ILE A 216 -20.60 9.48 -13.86
C ILE A 216 -20.21 9.28 -15.33
N LEU A 217 -21.10 8.67 -16.13
CA LEU A 217 -20.86 8.40 -17.55
C LEU A 217 -20.72 9.69 -18.37
N VAL A 218 -21.56 10.71 -18.11
CA VAL A 218 -21.47 12.03 -18.75
C VAL A 218 -20.18 12.76 -18.36
N GLY A 219 -19.78 12.71 -17.09
CA GLY A 219 -18.50 13.26 -16.66
C GLY A 219 -17.31 12.58 -17.34
N ALA A 220 -17.32 11.26 -17.43
CA ALA A 220 -16.28 10.50 -18.12
C ALA A 220 -16.25 10.78 -19.63
N LEU A 221 -17.42 10.90 -20.26
CA LEU A 221 -17.59 11.26 -21.67
C LEU A 221 -16.91 12.61 -21.98
N ALA A 222 -17.15 13.63 -21.16
CA ALA A 222 -16.54 14.95 -21.37
C ALA A 222 -15.00 14.88 -21.30
N LEU A 223 -14.46 14.13 -20.35
CA LEU A 223 -13.01 13.93 -20.22
C LEU A 223 -12.41 13.13 -21.38
N LEU A 224 -13.07 12.05 -21.79
CA LEU A 224 -12.65 11.23 -22.94
C LEU A 224 -12.69 12.05 -24.23
N HIS A 225 -13.76 12.80 -24.48
CA HIS A 225 -13.86 13.66 -25.66
C HIS A 225 -12.69 14.66 -25.75
N ALA A 226 -12.22 15.18 -24.61
CA ALA A 226 -11.10 16.12 -24.55
C ALA A 226 -9.71 15.46 -24.66
N ARG A 227 -9.54 14.20 -24.22
CA ARG A 227 -8.21 13.59 -24.01
C ARG A 227 -7.97 12.28 -24.78
N ALA A 228 -9.02 11.62 -25.23
CA ALA A 228 -9.00 10.35 -25.96
C ALA A 228 -10.31 10.20 -26.78
N PRO A 229 -10.58 11.10 -27.74
CA PRO A 229 -11.85 11.13 -28.47
C PRO A 229 -12.15 9.82 -29.21
N GLU A 230 -11.12 9.08 -29.63
CA GLU A 230 -11.23 7.77 -30.26
C GLU A 230 -11.87 6.70 -29.36
N ARG A 231 -11.91 6.92 -28.04
CA ARG A 231 -12.54 6.01 -27.06
C ARG A 231 -14.00 6.32 -26.79
N VAL A 232 -14.50 7.47 -27.24
CA VAL A 232 -15.90 7.89 -27.05
C VAL A 232 -16.91 6.88 -27.65
N PRO A 233 -16.72 6.33 -28.86
CA PRO A 233 -17.66 5.35 -29.42
C PRO A 233 -17.83 4.12 -28.51
N ILE A 234 -16.76 3.64 -27.89
CA ILE A 234 -16.79 2.47 -26.99
C ILE A 234 -17.62 2.77 -25.73
N LEU A 235 -17.47 3.97 -25.15
CA LEU A 235 -18.31 4.41 -24.04
C LEU A 235 -19.79 4.48 -24.45
N LEU A 236 -20.09 5.02 -25.64
CA LEU A 236 -21.45 5.13 -26.15
C LEU A 236 -22.10 3.76 -26.39
N GLU A 237 -21.33 2.81 -26.91
CA GLU A 237 -21.78 1.42 -27.09
C GLU A 237 -22.17 0.80 -25.74
N GLN A 238 -21.30 0.89 -24.73
CA GLN A 238 -21.59 0.36 -23.40
C GLN A 238 -22.72 1.11 -22.69
N SER A 239 -22.97 2.37 -23.05
CA SER A 239 -23.98 3.23 -22.41
C SER A 239 -25.28 3.38 -23.19
N ALA A 240 -25.51 2.56 -24.22
CA ALA A 240 -26.69 2.63 -25.09
C ALA A 240 -28.05 2.58 -24.34
N ARG A 241 -28.07 2.03 -23.12
CA ARG A 241 -29.25 1.94 -22.25
C ARG A 241 -29.59 3.24 -21.51
N TRP A 242 -28.72 4.26 -21.57
CA TRP A 242 -28.92 5.56 -20.92
C TRP A 242 -28.94 6.68 -21.97
N PRO A 243 -30.11 7.02 -22.55
CA PRO A 243 -30.25 7.99 -23.64
C PRO A 243 -29.63 9.37 -23.36
N GLN A 244 -29.57 9.76 -22.10
CA GLN A 244 -28.98 11.02 -21.64
C GLN A 244 -27.48 11.11 -21.95
N VAL A 245 -26.75 9.98 -21.94
CA VAL A 245 -25.33 9.95 -22.29
C VAL A 245 -25.14 10.25 -23.79
N ALA A 246 -25.98 9.65 -24.65
CA ALA A 246 -25.98 9.93 -26.08
C ALA A 246 -26.41 11.37 -26.41
N MET A 247 -27.34 11.94 -25.64
CA MET A 247 -27.71 13.35 -25.76
C MET A 247 -26.55 14.28 -25.40
N ALA A 248 -25.83 14.02 -24.31
CA ALA A 248 -24.65 14.78 -23.91
C ALA A 248 -23.54 14.71 -24.98
N ALA A 249 -23.32 13.55 -25.60
CA ALA A 249 -22.34 13.39 -26.66
C ALA A 249 -22.65 14.27 -27.88
N ARG A 250 -23.91 14.35 -28.30
CA ARG A 250 -24.34 15.24 -29.40
C ARG A 250 -24.06 16.71 -29.09
N GLY A 251 -24.30 17.15 -27.84
CA GLY A 251 -23.98 18.51 -27.40
C GLY A 251 -22.49 18.83 -27.44
N LEU A 252 -21.62 17.89 -27.07
CA LEU A 252 -20.16 18.06 -27.12
C LEU A 252 -19.63 18.21 -28.55
N VAL A 253 -20.21 17.49 -29.51
CA VAL A 253 -19.85 17.59 -30.94
C VAL A 253 -20.29 18.94 -31.51
N ALA A 254 -21.53 19.37 -31.23
CA ALA A 254 -22.06 20.66 -31.69
C ALA A 254 -21.24 21.85 -31.16
N GLY A 255 -20.75 21.77 -29.92
CA GLY A 255 -19.91 22.81 -29.32
C GLY A 255 -18.54 23.01 -29.99
N ARG A 256 -17.94 21.97 -30.61
CA ARG A 256 -16.69 22.12 -31.39
C ARG A 256 -16.92 22.83 -32.72
N THR A 257 -17.98 22.45 -33.43
CA THR A 257 -18.31 23.03 -34.74
C THR A 257 -18.63 24.54 -34.66
N SER A 258 -19.03 25.03 -33.49
CA SER A 258 -19.27 26.45 -33.24
C SER A 258 -18.03 27.22 -32.74
N GLY A 259 -16.97 26.52 -32.32
CA GLY A 259 -15.75 27.12 -31.76
C GLY A 259 -14.57 27.21 -32.74
N ASP A 260 -14.52 26.36 -33.77
CA ASP A 260 -13.49 26.37 -34.83
C ASP A 260 -13.82 27.32 -36.02
N ALA A 261 -14.85 28.16 -35.88
CA ALA A 261 -15.25 29.16 -36.87
C ALA A 261 -14.89 30.60 -36.46
N GLY A 262 -13.85 30.78 -35.63
CA GLY A 262 -13.35 32.07 -35.14
C GLY A 262 -11.89 32.30 -35.46
#